data_AF-A0A4S3FNJ9-F1
#
_entry.id   AF-A0A4S3FNJ9-F1
#
_cell.length_a   1.000
_cell.length_b   1.000
_cell.length_c   1.000
_cell.angle_alpha   90.00
_cell.angle_beta   90.00
_cell.angle_gamma   90.00
#
_symmetry.space_group_name_H-M   'P 1'
#
loop_
_entity.id
_entity.type
_entity.pdbx_description
1 polymer ?
#
loop_
_entity_poly.entity_id
_entity_poly.type
_entity_poly.pdbx_seq_one_letter_code
_entity_poly.pdbx_strand_id
1 'polypeptide(L)'
;MLIFVALLYFCVACSLIWLACFPTGRAWINQFMFGLRSRIARASLRRPELPAHALPSRRSLQQSSRALMKALRRHWIVLAIVVPAVAIPSLLALALRTPDMLPGYEPVEALPDAQIAALLQGEQLVPPSDPPPLAFSTQEVVQVRPMLVNASRNWGLMHPDFSQRLLLAFKIMKERHGYDMALLEGYRSPARQDMLAQMGGAVTNARAFQSWHQYGLAADCAFWRDGKLVISEKDPWAMRGYQLYGEVAEQLGLTWGGRWKMMDLGHTELRLRGVMRR
;
A
#
# COMPACT_ATOMS: atom_id res chain seq x y z
N MET A 1 -2.86 -21.06 16.28
CA MET A 1 -2.13 -22.35 16.10
C MET A 1 -0.82 -22.18 15.34
N LEU A 2 -0.77 -21.48 14.20
CA LEU A 2 0.48 -21.29 13.42
C LEU A 2 1.62 -20.63 14.19
N ILE A 3 1.33 -19.62 15.03
CA ILE A 3 2.34 -18.94 15.86
C ILE A 3 2.98 -19.89 16.88
N PHE A 4 2.19 -20.79 17.48
CA PHE A 4 2.69 -21.76 18.45
C PHE A 4 3.58 -22.82 17.78
N VAL A 5 3.21 -23.27 16.59
CA VAL A 5 4.02 -24.20 15.79
C VAL A 5 5.32 -23.54 15.32
N ALA A 6 5.27 -22.27 14.90
CA ALA A 6 6.47 -21.51 14.53
C ALA A 6 7.42 -21.30 15.71
N LEU A 7 6.88 -21.03 16.90
CA LEU A 7 7.67 -20.85 18.12
C LEU A 7 8.30 -22.17 18.58
N LEU A 8 7.56 -23.27 18.53
CA LEU A 8 8.08 -24.61 18.80
C LEU A 8 9.23 -24.97 17.84
N TYR A 9 9.03 -24.72 16.55
CA TYR A 9 10.05 -24.94 15.51
C TYR A 9 11.30 -24.10 15.76
N PHE A 10 11.14 -22.81 16.08
CA PHE A 10 12.24 -21.91 16.41
C PHE A 10 13.05 -22.41 17.62
N CYS A 11 12.38 -22.82 18.70
CA CYS A 11 13.04 -23.36 19.89
C CYS A 11 13.83 -24.65 19.59
N VAL A 12 13.27 -25.56 18.79
CA VAL A 12 13.95 -26.81 18.41
C VAL A 12 15.15 -26.53 17.51
N ALA A 13 14.99 -25.67 16.50
CA ALA A 13 16.07 -25.29 15.60
C ALA A 13 17.22 -24.60 16.34
N CYS A 14 16.93 -23.64 17.22
CA CYS A 14 17.93 -22.97 18.05
C CYS A 14 18.66 -23.95 18.98
N SER A 15 17.96 -24.91 19.57
CA SER A 15 18.56 -25.92 20.45
C SER A 15 19.50 -26.87 19.70
N LEU A 16 19.12 -27.29 18.49
CA LEU A 16 19.96 -28.13 17.62
C LEU A 16 21.20 -27.37 17.11
N ILE A 17 21.05 -26.10 16.75
CA ILE A 17 22.17 -25.24 16.34
C ILE A 17 23.11 -24.97 17.52
N TRP A 18 22.57 -24.70 18.72
CA TRP A 18 23.36 -24.54 19.94
C TRP A 18 24.18 -25.80 20.23
N LEU A 19 23.56 -26.97 20.15
CA LEU A 19 24.26 -28.25 20.25
C LEU A 19 25.26 -28.47 19.12
N ALA A 20 25.05 -27.88 17.94
CA ALA A 20 25.97 -27.99 16.82
C ALA A 20 27.24 -27.15 16.99
N CYS A 21 27.09 -25.94 17.52
CA CYS A 21 28.13 -24.92 17.60
C CYS A 21 28.92 -24.95 18.91
N PHE A 22 28.31 -25.36 20.03
CA PHE A 22 28.95 -25.30 21.34
C PHE A 22 29.41 -26.71 21.81
N PRO A 23 30.72 -27.01 21.75
CA PRO A 23 31.26 -28.31 22.18
C PRO A 23 31.05 -28.55 23.69
N THR A 24 30.90 -27.50 24.50
CA THR A 24 30.56 -27.57 25.92
C THR A 24 29.15 -28.13 26.16
N GLY A 25 28.17 -27.79 25.33
CA GLY A 25 26.80 -28.35 25.42
C GLY A 25 26.77 -29.84 25.10
N ARG A 26 27.52 -30.26 24.06
CA ARG A 26 27.70 -31.68 23.73
C ARG A 26 28.41 -32.45 24.85
N ALA A 27 29.43 -31.84 25.46
CA ALA A 27 30.15 -32.42 26.58
C ALA A 27 29.22 -32.60 27.80
N TRP A 28 28.33 -31.66 28.07
CA TRP A 28 27.36 -31.74 29.17
C TRP A 28 26.33 -32.86 28.97
N ILE A 29 25.77 -33.00 27.76
CA ILE A 29 24.87 -34.13 27.42
C ILE A 29 25.62 -35.47 27.49
N ASN A 30 26.84 -35.53 26.96
CA ASN A 30 27.66 -36.72 27.05
C ASN A 30 28.04 -37.04 28.50
N GLN A 31 28.33 -36.05 29.35
CA GLN A 31 28.58 -36.24 30.79
C GLN A 31 27.34 -36.71 31.53
N PHE A 32 26.15 -36.27 31.12
CA PHE A 32 24.88 -36.74 31.67
C PHE A 32 24.59 -38.21 31.28
N MET A 33 24.81 -38.55 30.01
CA MET A 33 24.69 -39.91 29.47
C MET A 33 25.76 -40.87 30.03
N PHE A 34 26.99 -40.38 30.19
CA PHE A 34 28.08 -41.12 30.83
C PHE A 34 27.90 -41.20 32.35
N GLY A 35 27.28 -40.21 33.00
CA GLY A 35 26.94 -40.23 34.43
C GLY A 35 25.92 -41.32 34.78
N LEU A 36 25.02 -41.63 33.84
CA LEU A 36 24.07 -42.75 33.96
C LEU A 36 24.75 -44.12 33.74
N ARG A 37 25.78 -44.19 32.89
CA ARG A 37 26.58 -45.40 32.62
C ARG A 37 27.72 -45.65 33.62
N SER A 38 28.28 -44.61 34.22
CA SER A 38 29.45 -44.68 35.11
C SER A 38 29.12 -45.14 36.53
N ARG A 39 27.83 -45.25 36.90
CA ARG A 39 27.40 -45.96 38.11
C ARG A 39 27.53 -47.49 37.99
N ILE A 40 27.74 -48.04 36.78
CA ILE A 40 27.84 -49.49 36.54
C ILE A 40 29.29 -49.97 36.24
N ALA A 41 30.21 -49.06 35.89
CA ALA A 41 31.59 -49.43 35.57
C ALA A 41 32.59 -48.76 36.53
N ARG A 42 32.53 -49.12 37.81
CA ARG A 42 33.68 -48.96 38.72
C ARG A 42 34.49 -50.26 38.73
N ALA A 43 35.44 -50.38 37.83
CA ALA A 43 36.60 -51.25 37.99
C ALA A 43 37.72 -50.83 37.02
N SER A 44 38.96 -50.84 37.54
CA SER A 44 40.26 -50.74 36.86
C SER A 44 40.78 -49.36 36.39
N LEU A 45 41.48 -48.68 37.31
CA LEU A 45 42.88 -48.23 37.23
C LEU A 45 43.44 -47.68 35.89
N ARG A 46 43.79 -46.37 35.86
CA ARG A 46 45.19 -45.87 35.91
C ARG A 46 45.28 -44.32 35.87
N ARG A 47 46.39 -43.82 36.43
CA ARG A 47 46.77 -42.43 36.75
C ARG A 47 46.98 -41.50 35.52
N PRO A 48 47.00 -40.17 35.72
CA PRO A 48 47.01 -39.16 34.65
C PRO A 48 48.43 -38.73 34.26
N GLU A 49 48.63 -38.37 32.99
CA GLU A 49 49.74 -37.51 32.55
C GLU A 49 49.21 -36.20 31.96
N LEU A 50 49.86 -35.11 32.36
CA LEU A 50 49.60 -33.72 31.96
C LEU A 50 50.35 -33.39 30.66
N PRO A 51 49.72 -32.80 29.62
CA PRO A 51 50.45 -32.10 28.59
C PRO A 51 50.45 -30.59 28.85
N ALA A 52 51.65 -30.02 28.83
CA ALA A 52 51.93 -28.59 28.90
C ALA A 52 51.32 -27.83 27.70
N HIS A 53 50.77 -26.65 27.99
CA HIS A 53 50.24 -25.72 27.00
C HIS A 53 51.35 -25.14 26.12
N ALA A 54 51.26 -25.34 24.81
CA ALA A 54 52.06 -24.62 23.80
C ALA A 54 51.15 -23.73 22.95
N LEU A 55 51.57 -22.47 22.77
CA LEU A 55 50.88 -21.43 21.98
C LEU A 55 50.74 -21.83 20.50
N PRO A 56 49.61 -21.50 19.83
CA PRO A 56 49.36 -21.95 18.46
C PRO A 56 50.19 -21.16 17.45
N SER A 57 51.03 -21.86 16.68
CA SER A 57 51.75 -21.33 15.52
C SER A 57 50.92 -21.47 14.23
N ARG A 58 51.29 -20.72 13.17
CA ARG A 58 50.60 -20.61 11.86
C ARG A 58 50.29 -21.94 11.13
N ARG A 59 50.87 -23.08 11.55
CA ARG A 59 50.50 -24.42 11.02
C ARG A 59 49.12 -24.90 11.49
N SER A 60 48.59 -24.36 12.59
CA SER A 60 47.28 -24.73 13.17
C SER A 60 46.07 -24.32 12.31
N LEU A 61 46.19 -23.24 11.53
CA LEU A 61 45.13 -22.75 10.63
C LEU A 61 44.90 -23.68 9.43
N GLN A 62 45.97 -24.24 8.86
CA GLN A 62 45.88 -25.20 7.75
C GLN A 62 45.40 -26.59 8.19
N GLN A 63 45.68 -26.98 9.44
CA GLN A 63 45.17 -28.22 10.01
C GLN A 63 43.68 -28.10 10.38
N SER A 64 43.26 -26.93 10.87
CA SER A 64 41.86 -26.63 11.17
C SER A 64 40.98 -26.60 9.92
N SER A 65 41.46 -26.05 8.81
CA SER A 65 40.72 -26.06 7.53
C SER A 65 40.57 -27.46 6.94
N ARG A 66 41.60 -28.31 7.04
CA ARG A 66 41.54 -29.72 6.64
C ARG A 66 40.64 -30.55 7.56
N ALA A 67 40.65 -30.28 8.87
CA ALA A 67 39.75 -30.91 9.83
C ALA A 67 38.29 -30.50 9.61
N LEU A 68 38.02 -29.23 9.29
CA LEU A 68 36.70 -28.72 8.92
C LEU A 68 36.21 -29.39 7.64
N MET A 69 37.04 -29.49 6.60
CA MET A 69 36.68 -30.22 5.36
C MET A 69 36.42 -31.71 5.61
N LYS A 70 37.19 -32.35 6.49
CA LYS A 70 36.99 -33.76 6.85
C LYS A 70 35.72 -33.95 7.68
N ALA A 71 35.37 -33.00 8.56
CA ALA A 71 34.11 -32.98 9.30
C ALA A 71 32.90 -32.71 8.39
N LEU A 72 33.02 -31.75 7.47
CA LEU A 72 32.04 -31.48 6.40
C LEU A 72 31.77 -32.72 5.55
N ARG A 73 32.82 -33.44 5.14
CA ARG A 73 32.70 -34.73 4.44
C ARG A 73 32.17 -35.86 5.32
N ARG A 74 32.38 -35.83 6.64
CA ARG A 74 31.88 -36.86 7.56
C ARG A 74 30.40 -36.66 7.90
N HIS A 75 29.93 -35.42 7.90
CA HIS A 75 28.56 -35.03 8.22
C HIS A 75 27.78 -34.51 7.02
N TRP A 76 28.23 -34.83 5.80
CA TRP A 76 27.63 -34.34 4.56
C TRP A 76 26.15 -34.73 4.42
N ILE A 77 25.76 -35.92 4.91
CA ILE A 77 24.36 -36.37 4.93
C ILE A 77 23.53 -35.52 5.90
N VAL A 78 24.07 -35.19 7.08
CA VAL A 78 23.39 -34.33 8.07
C VAL A 78 23.21 -32.92 7.51
N LEU A 79 24.23 -32.37 6.85
CA LEU A 79 24.15 -31.07 6.19
C LEU A 79 23.19 -31.09 5.00
N ALA A 80 23.17 -32.17 4.22
CA ALA A 80 22.25 -32.36 3.10
C ALA A 80 20.79 -32.51 3.54
N ILE A 81 20.51 -32.75 4.83
CA ILE A 81 19.14 -32.77 5.38
C ILE A 81 18.82 -31.43 6.06
N VAL A 82 19.73 -30.91 6.90
CA VAL A 82 19.52 -29.69 7.68
C VAL A 82 19.46 -28.45 6.80
N VAL A 83 20.32 -28.35 5.78
CA VAL A 83 20.34 -27.20 4.87
C VAL A 83 19.00 -27.07 4.12
N PRO A 84 18.48 -28.10 3.43
CA PRO A 84 17.16 -27.98 2.80
C PRO A 84 16.03 -27.86 3.82
N ALA A 85 16.10 -28.49 5.00
CA ALA A 85 15.07 -28.31 6.02
C ALA A 85 14.91 -26.85 6.48
N VAL A 86 15.99 -26.05 6.42
CA VAL A 86 15.96 -24.61 6.74
C VAL A 86 15.73 -23.75 5.51
N ALA A 87 16.36 -24.09 4.38
CA ALA A 87 16.32 -23.30 3.15
C ALA A 87 14.97 -23.43 2.43
N ILE A 88 14.37 -24.62 2.38
CA ILE A 88 13.11 -24.86 1.65
C ILE A 88 11.96 -24.06 2.26
N PRO A 89 11.70 -24.04 3.59
CA PRO A 89 10.63 -23.22 4.15
C PRO A 89 10.87 -21.73 3.95
N SER A 90 12.13 -21.28 4.05
CA SER A 90 12.52 -19.88 3.88
C SER A 90 12.30 -19.39 2.44
N LEU A 91 12.69 -20.21 1.45
CA LEU A 91 12.49 -19.92 0.03
C LEU A 91 11.03 -20.07 -0.38
N LEU A 92 10.31 -21.05 0.18
CA LEU A 92 8.88 -21.23 -0.07
C LEU A 92 8.06 -20.05 0.50
N ALA A 93 8.41 -19.55 1.68
CA ALA A 93 7.82 -18.34 2.24
C ALA A 93 8.09 -17.09 1.37
N LEU A 94 9.26 -17.01 0.73
CA LEU A 94 9.60 -15.93 -0.19
C LEU A 94 8.87 -16.05 -1.53
N ALA A 95 8.72 -17.27 -2.06
CA ALA A 95 8.06 -17.55 -3.33
C ALA A 95 6.52 -17.45 -3.24
N LEU A 96 5.94 -17.80 -2.09
CA LEU A 96 4.52 -17.64 -1.79
C LEU A 96 4.18 -16.24 -1.25
N ARG A 97 5.11 -15.29 -1.32
CA ARG A 97 4.90 -13.90 -0.92
C ARG A 97 3.89 -13.24 -1.86
N THR A 98 2.61 -13.25 -1.46
CA THR A 98 1.60 -12.36 -2.01
C THR A 98 1.80 -10.95 -1.43
N PRO A 99 1.60 -9.88 -2.22
CA PRO A 99 1.81 -8.49 -1.76
C PRO A 99 0.95 -8.09 -0.55
N ASP A 100 -0.11 -8.83 -0.22
CA ASP A 100 -1.06 -8.51 0.86
C ASP A 100 -0.75 -9.17 2.23
N MET A 101 0.41 -9.82 2.41
CA MET A 101 0.75 -10.56 3.65
C MET A 101 1.43 -9.73 4.76
N LEU A 102 1.61 -8.41 4.59
CA LEU A 102 2.14 -7.52 5.63
C LEU A 102 1.04 -6.59 6.15
N PRO A 103 0.33 -6.95 7.24
CA PRO A 103 -0.50 -6.00 7.95
C PRO A 103 0.42 -5.09 8.76
N GLY A 104 0.68 -3.88 8.27
CA GLY A 104 1.29 -2.82 9.10
C GLY A 104 2.43 -2.01 8.52
N TYR A 105 2.58 -1.92 7.20
CA TYR A 105 3.36 -0.82 6.60
C TYR A 105 2.50 -0.06 5.60
N GLU A 106 1.73 0.87 6.15
CA GLU A 106 1.16 1.98 5.40
C GLU A 106 2.26 3.01 5.22
N PRO A 107 2.73 3.29 3.99
CA PRO A 107 3.45 4.53 3.77
C PRO A 107 2.47 5.65 4.11
N VAL A 108 2.69 6.32 5.24
CA VAL A 108 2.11 7.65 5.48
C VAL A 108 2.71 8.52 4.38
N GLU A 109 1.96 8.69 3.29
CA GLU A 109 2.22 9.78 2.37
C GLU A 109 2.28 11.05 3.22
N ALA A 110 3.42 11.72 3.14
CA ALA A 110 3.76 12.87 3.96
C ALA A 110 2.60 13.87 3.97
N LEU A 111 2.03 14.11 5.16
CA LEU A 111 0.87 14.96 5.43
C LEU A 111 1.03 16.38 4.83
N PRO A 112 0.22 16.78 3.83
CA PRO A 112 -0.36 18.12 3.78
C PRO A 112 -1.62 18.23 4.68
N ASP A 113 -2.03 17.12 5.29
CA ASP A 113 -3.31 16.92 5.96
C ASP A 113 -3.51 17.78 7.21
N ALA A 114 -2.45 18.11 7.95
CA ALA A 114 -2.59 18.96 9.14
C ALA A 114 -2.88 20.43 8.80
N GLN A 115 -2.27 20.94 7.72
CA GLN A 115 -2.50 22.32 7.25
C GLN A 115 -3.84 22.42 6.51
N ILE A 116 -4.20 21.39 5.72
CA ILE A 116 -5.53 21.31 5.10
C ILE A 116 -6.60 21.18 6.18
N ALA A 117 -6.46 20.27 7.14
CA ALA A 117 -7.43 20.12 8.24
C ALA A 117 -7.56 21.40 9.06
N ALA A 118 -6.47 22.11 9.34
CA ALA A 118 -6.51 23.40 10.02
C ALA A 118 -7.22 24.49 9.19
N LEU A 119 -7.00 24.52 7.87
CA LEU A 119 -7.71 25.41 6.95
C LEU A 119 -9.21 25.08 6.86
N LEU A 120 -9.57 23.80 6.92
CA LEU A 120 -10.97 23.34 6.86
C LEU A 120 -11.73 23.52 8.18
N GLN A 121 -11.05 23.58 9.33
CA GLN A 121 -11.70 23.74 10.64
C GLN A 121 -12.04 25.19 11.00
N GLY A 122 -11.32 26.18 10.45
CA GLY A 122 -11.48 27.59 10.84
C GLY A 122 -12.55 28.37 10.07
N GLU A 123 -12.77 28.04 8.79
CA GLU A 123 -13.77 28.68 7.93
C GLU A 123 -14.37 27.62 7.00
N GLN A 124 -15.56 27.11 7.34
CA GLN A 124 -16.26 26.18 6.46
C GLN A 124 -16.66 26.91 5.18
N LEU A 125 -16.08 26.52 4.05
CA LEU A 125 -16.39 27.14 2.77
C LEU A 125 -17.83 26.81 2.39
N VAL A 126 -18.54 27.82 1.89
CA VAL A 126 -19.90 27.70 1.38
C VAL A 126 -19.84 27.48 -0.14
N PRO A 127 -20.67 26.59 -0.71
CA PRO A 127 -20.78 26.45 -2.15
C PRO A 127 -21.04 27.77 -2.87
N PRO A 128 -20.46 27.98 -4.06
CA PRO A 128 -20.80 29.14 -4.88
C PRO A 128 -22.28 29.07 -5.29
N SER A 129 -22.88 30.24 -5.55
CA SER A 129 -24.26 30.33 -6.03
C SER A 129 -24.48 29.50 -7.29
N ASP A 130 -25.62 28.81 -7.35
CA ASP A 130 -25.94 27.96 -8.48
C ASP A 130 -26.03 28.78 -9.79
N PRO A 131 -25.26 28.41 -10.83
CA PRO A 131 -25.37 29.05 -12.13
C PRO A 131 -26.73 28.73 -12.78
N PRO A 132 -27.23 29.61 -13.67
CA PRO A 132 -28.55 29.48 -14.25
C PRO A 132 -28.67 28.15 -15.02
N PRO A 133 -29.80 27.41 -14.91
CA PRO A 133 -29.95 26.08 -15.53
C PRO A 133 -29.68 26.06 -17.03
N LEU A 134 -30.03 27.16 -17.73
CA LEU A 134 -29.83 27.32 -19.17
C LEU A 134 -28.36 27.23 -19.59
N ALA A 135 -27.42 27.56 -18.69
CA ALA A 135 -26.00 27.51 -18.98
C ALA A 135 -25.47 26.07 -19.15
N PHE A 136 -26.22 25.05 -18.69
CA PHE A 136 -25.89 23.64 -18.88
C PHE A 136 -26.64 22.96 -20.04
N SER A 137 -27.50 23.71 -20.73
CA SER A 137 -28.32 23.21 -21.84
C SER A 137 -28.05 23.94 -23.16
N THR A 138 -26.95 24.70 -23.25
CA THR A 138 -26.56 25.33 -24.52
C THR A 138 -26.13 24.27 -25.53
N GLN A 139 -26.20 24.61 -26.82
CA GLN A 139 -25.89 23.66 -27.89
C GLN A 139 -24.44 23.15 -27.80
N GLU A 140 -23.50 24.01 -27.44
CA GLU A 140 -22.09 23.66 -27.27
C GLU A 140 -21.90 22.67 -26.11
N VAL A 141 -22.62 22.87 -25.01
CA VAL A 141 -22.57 22.00 -23.84
C VAL A 141 -23.18 20.63 -24.15
N VAL A 142 -24.35 20.59 -24.80
CA VAL A 142 -25.04 19.33 -25.16
C VAL A 142 -24.19 18.51 -26.14
N GLN A 143 -23.45 19.15 -27.04
CA GLN A 143 -22.53 18.46 -27.95
C GLN A 143 -21.39 17.73 -27.22
N VAL A 144 -20.87 18.32 -26.14
CA VAL A 144 -19.74 17.75 -25.38
C VAL A 144 -20.21 16.79 -24.29
N ARG A 145 -21.34 17.08 -23.64
CA ARG A 145 -21.92 16.33 -22.52
C ARG A 145 -23.47 16.31 -22.61
N PRO A 146 -24.06 15.45 -23.45
CA PRO A 146 -25.51 15.47 -23.72
C PRO A 146 -26.38 15.18 -22.49
N MET A 147 -25.88 14.38 -21.54
CA MET A 147 -26.63 13.98 -20.32
C MET A 147 -26.43 14.92 -19.13
N LEU A 148 -25.79 16.07 -19.34
CA LEU A 148 -25.40 17.00 -18.27
C LEU A 148 -26.58 17.76 -17.65
N VAL A 149 -27.65 17.99 -18.41
CA VAL A 149 -28.85 18.68 -17.90
C VAL A 149 -29.44 17.96 -16.69
N ASN A 150 -29.40 16.62 -16.70
CA ASN A 150 -29.97 15.77 -15.66
C ASN A 150 -28.95 15.40 -14.56
N ALA A 151 -27.75 16.00 -14.57
CA ALA A 151 -26.72 15.78 -13.56
C ALA A 151 -27.05 16.53 -12.27
N SER A 152 -26.81 15.90 -11.12
CA SER A 152 -26.98 16.56 -9.82
C SER A 152 -25.81 17.49 -9.54
N ARG A 153 -26.11 18.72 -9.15
CA ARG A 153 -25.14 19.71 -8.65
C ARG A 153 -25.39 20.03 -7.18
N ASN A 154 -26.15 19.18 -6.49
CA ASN A 154 -26.51 19.38 -5.10
C ASN A 154 -25.33 19.03 -4.18
N TRP A 155 -24.68 20.05 -3.64
CA TRP A 155 -23.59 19.93 -2.67
C TRP A 155 -23.98 19.21 -1.38
N GLY A 156 -25.24 19.27 -0.96
CA GLY A 156 -25.73 18.59 0.24
C GLY A 156 -25.77 17.06 0.13
N LEU A 157 -25.62 16.51 -1.08
CA LEU A 157 -25.51 15.06 -1.32
C LEU A 157 -24.06 14.58 -1.40
N MET A 158 -23.10 15.49 -1.27
CA MET A 158 -21.68 15.15 -1.27
C MET A 158 -21.16 15.00 0.16
N HIS A 159 -20.13 14.17 0.34
CA HIS A 159 -19.50 13.99 1.62
C HIS A 159 -18.90 15.32 2.11
N PRO A 160 -19.05 15.70 3.40
CA PRO A 160 -18.60 17.00 3.89
C PRO A 160 -17.11 17.27 3.66
N ASP A 161 -16.24 16.29 3.98
CA ASP A 161 -14.79 16.42 3.78
C ASP A 161 -14.42 16.61 2.29
N PHE A 162 -15.05 15.82 1.40
CA PHE A 162 -14.85 15.97 -0.04
C PHE A 162 -15.30 17.34 -0.54
N SER A 163 -16.48 17.79 -0.09
CA SER A 163 -17.03 19.11 -0.44
C SER A 163 -16.10 20.23 -0.02
N GLN A 164 -15.56 20.17 1.20
CA GLN A 164 -14.64 21.18 1.71
C GLN A 164 -13.32 21.23 0.92
N ARG A 165 -12.73 20.07 0.60
CA ARG A 165 -11.54 20.00 -0.26
C ARG A 165 -11.82 20.53 -1.66
N LEU A 166 -12.97 20.18 -2.26
CA LEU A 166 -13.35 20.65 -3.58
C LEU A 166 -13.59 22.17 -3.61
N LEU A 167 -14.22 22.73 -2.57
CA LEU A 167 -14.41 24.17 -2.44
C LEU A 167 -13.08 24.91 -2.25
N LEU A 168 -12.14 24.32 -1.52
CA LEU A 168 -10.79 24.87 -1.41
C LEU A 168 -10.07 24.84 -2.77
N ALA A 169 -10.26 23.79 -3.57
CA ALA A 169 -9.75 23.74 -4.94
C ALA A 169 -10.35 24.86 -5.79
N PHE A 170 -11.66 25.11 -5.69
CA PHE A 170 -12.34 26.20 -6.42
C PHE A 170 -11.77 27.57 -6.03
N LYS A 171 -11.56 27.79 -4.73
CA LYS A 171 -10.96 29.02 -4.21
C LYS A 171 -9.55 29.22 -4.75
N ILE A 172 -8.70 28.20 -4.68
CA ILE A 172 -7.32 28.26 -5.19
C ILE A 172 -7.29 28.52 -6.71
N MET A 173 -8.13 27.82 -7.48
CA MET A 173 -8.22 27.99 -8.93
C MET A 173 -8.61 29.42 -9.31
N LYS A 174 -9.57 30.02 -8.59
CA LYS A 174 -9.97 31.41 -8.81
C LYS A 174 -8.86 32.38 -8.41
N GLU A 175 -8.36 32.29 -7.19
CA GLU A 175 -7.45 33.28 -6.60
C GLU A 175 -6.04 33.23 -7.20
N ARG A 176 -5.52 32.04 -7.51
CA ARG A 176 -4.14 31.87 -7.99
C ARG A 176 -4.01 31.73 -9.49
N HIS A 177 -5.05 31.22 -10.15
CA HIS A 177 -4.98 30.85 -11.56
C HIS A 177 -5.99 31.60 -12.43
N GLY A 178 -6.93 32.35 -11.83
CA GLY A 178 -7.94 33.11 -12.58
C GLY A 178 -8.97 32.22 -13.29
N TYR A 179 -9.20 30.99 -12.81
CA TYR A 179 -10.21 30.08 -13.34
C TYR A 179 -11.43 30.05 -12.42
N ASP A 180 -12.54 30.58 -12.90
CA ASP A 180 -13.83 30.37 -12.26
C ASP A 180 -14.31 28.95 -12.54
N MET A 181 -14.50 28.15 -11.50
CA MET A 181 -14.88 26.73 -11.61
C MET A 181 -16.40 26.54 -11.65
N ALA A 182 -16.83 25.45 -12.26
CA ALA A 182 -18.23 25.02 -12.34
C ALA A 182 -18.36 23.54 -11.96
N LEU A 183 -19.30 23.21 -11.06
CA LEU A 183 -19.68 21.82 -10.80
C LEU A 183 -20.59 21.32 -11.94
N LEU A 184 -20.14 20.29 -12.65
CA LEU A 184 -20.92 19.61 -13.69
C LEU A 184 -21.83 18.54 -13.07
N GLU A 185 -21.25 17.67 -12.26
CA GLU A 185 -21.94 16.57 -11.58
C GLU A 185 -21.24 16.22 -10.28
N GLY A 186 -21.96 16.21 -9.16
CA GLY A 186 -21.51 15.71 -7.87
C GLY A 186 -22.05 14.31 -7.61
N TYR A 187 -23.06 14.21 -6.74
CA TYR A 187 -23.71 12.92 -6.47
C TYR A 187 -24.41 12.35 -7.71
N ARG A 188 -24.18 11.06 -8.00
CA ARG A 188 -24.84 10.32 -9.07
C ARG A 188 -25.58 9.13 -8.50
N SER A 189 -26.88 9.01 -8.76
CA SER A 189 -27.65 7.87 -8.27
C SER A 189 -27.24 6.54 -8.96
N PRO A 190 -27.41 5.38 -8.31
CA PRO A 190 -27.18 4.08 -8.94
C PRO A 190 -27.97 3.87 -10.24
N ALA A 191 -29.24 4.27 -10.26
CA ALA A 191 -30.08 4.18 -11.46
C ALA A 191 -29.53 5.01 -12.62
N ARG A 192 -29.02 6.22 -12.33
CA ARG A 192 -28.37 7.07 -13.34
C ARG A 192 -27.05 6.46 -13.81
N GLN A 193 -26.25 5.89 -12.90
CA GLN A 193 -25.01 5.22 -13.26
C GLN A 193 -25.26 4.04 -14.22
N ASP A 194 -26.26 3.21 -13.95
CA ASP A 194 -26.64 2.12 -14.85
C ASP A 194 -27.16 2.62 -16.20
N MET A 195 -27.94 3.70 -16.22
CA MET A 195 -28.37 4.35 -17.47
C MET A 195 -27.16 4.83 -18.29
N LEU A 196 -26.16 5.45 -17.66
CA LEU A 196 -24.94 5.90 -18.35
C LEU A 196 -24.11 4.71 -18.85
N ALA A 197 -24.01 3.63 -18.07
CA ALA A 197 -23.31 2.42 -18.47
C ALA A 197 -23.95 1.77 -19.71
N GLN A 198 -25.28 1.86 -19.85
CA GLN A 198 -26.00 1.37 -21.04
C GLN A 198 -25.70 2.19 -22.31
N MET A 199 -25.23 3.43 -22.19
CA MET A 199 -24.81 4.25 -23.34
C MET A 199 -23.45 3.85 -23.91
N GLY A 200 -22.74 2.93 -23.24
CA GLY A 200 -21.49 2.35 -23.69
C GLY A 200 -20.24 2.91 -22.98
N GLY A 201 -19.13 2.19 -23.14
CA GLY A 201 -17.88 2.44 -22.43
C GLY A 201 -17.20 3.78 -22.74
N ALA A 202 -17.65 4.50 -23.78
CA ALA A 202 -17.21 5.87 -24.06
C ALA A 202 -17.68 6.88 -23.01
N VAL A 203 -18.78 6.59 -22.29
CA VAL A 203 -19.31 7.43 -21.22
C VAL A 203 -18.78 6.98 -19.87
N THR A 204 -18.93 5.69 -19.56
CA THR A 204 -18.42 5.10 -18.31
C THR A 204 -18.33 3.59 -18.43
N ASN A 205 -17.32 3.00 -17.78
CA ASN A 205 -17.20 1.54 -17.61
C ASN A 205 -17.74 1.07 -16.25
N ALA A 206 -18.12 1.99 -15.35
CA ALA A 206 -18.62 1.66 -14.03
C ALA A 206 -20.13 1.38 -14.07
N ARG A 207 -20.58 0.33 -13.41
CA ARG A 207 -21.99 0.06 -13.13
C ARG A 207 -22.39 0.65 -11.77
N ALA A 208 -23.65 0.47 -11.40
CA ALA A 208 -24.11 0.80 -10.06
C ALA A 208 -23.17 0.27 -8.96
N PHE A 209 -22.80 1.20 -8.08
CA PHE A 209 -21.97 1.10 -6.88
C PHE A 209 -20.47 0.95 -7.16
N GLN A 210 -20.06 1.12 -8.42
CA GLN A 210 -18.67 1.04 -8.86
C GLN A 210 -18.06 2.43 -9.15
N SER A 211 -18.77 3.52 -8.84
CA SER A 211 -18.29 4.89 -8.99
C SER A 211 -18.40 5.67 -7.68
N TRP A 212 -17.37 6.46 -7.37
CA TRP A 212 -17.33 7.33 -6.18
C TRP A 212 -18.40 8.42 -6.16
N HIS A 213 -18.94 8.81 -7.32
CA HIS A 213 -20.08 9.74 -7.39
C HIS A 213 -21.29 9.23 -6.61
N GLN A 214 -21.47 7.91 -6.53
CA GLN A 214 -22.60 7.29 -5.86
C GLN A 214 -22.48 7.30 -4.33
N TYR A 215 -21.29 7.62 -3.83
CA TYR A 215 -20.97 7.77 -2.43
C TYR A 215 -20.78 9.25 -2.05
N GLY A 216 -21.05 10.19 -2.98
CA GLY A 216 -20.83 11.61 -2.75
C GLY A 216 -19.35 12.00 -2.60
N LEU A 217 -18.45 11.17 -3.13
CA LEU A 217 -16.99 11.29 -2.97
C LEU A 217 -16.28 11.60 -4.29
N ALA A 218 -17.02 11.99 -5.33
CA ALA A 218 -16.44 12.44 -6.59
C ALA A 218 -17.25 13.56 -7.20
N ALA A 219 -16.59 14.34 -8.04
CA ALA A 219 -17.18 15.42 -8.80
C ALA A 219 -16.52 15.56 -10.17
N ASP A 220 -17.34 15.90 -11.15
CA ASP A 220 -16.92 16.35 -12.46
C ASP A 220 -17.06 17.87 -12.50
N CYS A 221 -16.00 18.57 -12.89
CA CYS A 221 -15.93 20.03 -12.93
C CYS A 221 -15.48 20.55 -14.29
N ALA A 222 -15.77 21.81 -14.57
CA ALA A 222 -15.31 22.57 -15.73
C ALA A 222 -15.12 24.05 -15.37
N PHE A 223 -15.00 24.93 -16.36
CA PHE A 223 -14.66 26.33 -16.15
C PHE A 223 -15.70 27.29 -16.75
N TRP A 224 -15.90 28.42 -16.10
CA TRP A 224 -16.59 29.58 -16.66
C TRP A 224 -15.58 30.49 -17.36
N ARG A 225 -15.94 30.95 -18.56
CA ARG A 225 -15.22 32.02 -19.26
C ARG A 225 -16.23 32.89 -20.00
N ASP A 226 -16.19 34.20 -19.74
CA ASP A 226 -17.07 35.18 -20.39
C ASP A 226 -18.57 34.82 -20.29
N GLY A 227 -19.00 34.32 -19.13
CA GLY A 227 -20.38 33.90 -18.88
C GLY A 227 -20.80 32.58 -19.55
N LYS A 228 -19.85 31.86 -20.17
CA LYS A 228 -20.09 30.57 -20.84
C LYS A 228 -19.37 29.43 -20.14
N LEU A 229 -19.99 28.25 -20.17
CA LEU A 229 -19.40 27.03 -19.66
C LEU A 229 -18.46 26.44 -20.72
N VAL A 230 -17.18 26.31 -20.39
CA VAL A 230 -16.15 25.74 -21.27
C VAL A 230 -15.73 24.38 -20.72
N ILE A 231 -16.16 23.31 -21.39
CA ILE A 231 -15.92 21.93 -20.95
C ILE A 231 -14.81 21.26 -21.76
N SER A 232 -14.78 21.46 -23.07
CA SER A 232 -13.92 20.68 -23.98
C SER A 232 -12.45 21.02 -23.82
N GLU A 233 -11.61 20.02 -23.56
CA GLU A 233 -10.15 20.10 -23.50
C GLU A 233 -9.49 20.41 -24.85
N LYS A 234 -10.26 20.37 -25.96
CA LYS A 234 -9.80 20.89 -27.26
C LYS A 234 -9.53 22.40 -27.23
N ASP A 235 -10.14 23.12 -26.29
CA ASP A 235 -9.78 24.52 -26.02
C ASP A 235 -8.47 24.54 -25.20
N PRO A 236 -7.38 25.12 -25.72
CA PRO A 236 -6.09 25.14 -25.02
C PRO A 236 -6.13 25.80 -23.64
N TRP A 237 -7.00 26.80 -23.46
CA TRP A 237 -7.20 27.45 -22.17
C TRP A 237 -7.90 26.50 -21.19
N ALA A 238 -8.93 25.78 -21.63
CA ALA A 238 -9.60 24.79 -20.77
C ALA A 238 -8.67 23.62 -20.43
N MET A 239 -7.87 23.14 -21.39
CA MET A 239 -6.84 22.12 -21.14
C MET A 239 -5.84 22.58 -20.07
N ARG A 240 -5.36 23.83 -20.15
CA ARG A 240 -4.48 24.39 -19.12
C ARG A 240 -5.18 24.48 -17.77
N GLY A 241 -6.44 24.90 -17.76
CA GLY A 241 -7.29 24.89 -16.56
C GLY A 241 -7.35 23.50 -15.93
N TYR A 242 -7.60 22.44 -16.70
CA TYR A 242 -7.68 21.08 -16.18
C TYR A 242 -6.36 20.58 -15.59
N GLN A 243 -5.22 20.92 -16.20
CA GLN A 243 -3.91 20.59 -15.65
C GLN A 243 -3.69 21.23 -14.28
N LEU A 244 -3.96 22.54 -14.18
CA LEU A 244 -3.84 23.28 -12.92
C LEU A 244 -4.81 22.76 -11.86
N TYR A 245 -6.07 22.51 -12.26
CA TYR A 245 -7.08 21.93 -11.40
C TYR A 245 -6.64 20.56 -10.86
N GLY A 246 -6.10 19.70 -11.72
CA GLY A 246 -5.56 18.40 -11.34
C GLY A 246 -4.44 18.50 -10.31
N GLU A 247 -3.46 19.37 -10.55
CA GLU A 247 -2.35 19.63 -9.62
C GLU A 247 -2.85 20.14 -8.25
N VAL A 248 -3.82 21.07 -8.26
CA VAL A 248 -4.44 21.59 -7.03
C VAL A 248 -5.23 20.49 -6.30
N ALA A 249 -6.02 19.70 -7.02
CA ALA A 249 -6.79 18.61 -6.44
C ALA A 249 -5.88 17.57 -5.77
N GLU A 250 -4.79 17.19 -6.42
CA GLU A 250 -3.78 16.27 -5.88
C GLU A 250 -3.13 16.82 -4.60
N GLN A 251 -2.78 18.12 -4.57
CA GLN A 251 -2.26 18.78 -3.37
C GLN A 251 -3.24 18.76 -2.18
N LEU A 252 -4.55 18.70 -2.47
CA LEU A 252 -5.61 18.62 -1.46
C LEU A 252 -5.97 17.17 -1.06
N GLY A 253 -5.18 16.20 -1.52
CA GLY A 253 -5.37 14.78 -1.23
C GLY A 253 -6.51 14.13 -2.02
N LEU A 254 -6.95 14.74 -3.12
CA LEU A 254 -7.90 14.15 -4.05
C LEU A 254 -7.14 13.35 -5.13
N THR A 255 -7.75 12.28 -5.61
CA THR A 255 -7.28 11.61 -6.83
C THR A 255 -7.87 12.31 -8.04
N TRP A 256 -7.02 12.66 -9.02
CA TRP A 256 -7.44 13.30 -10.25
C TRP A 256 -7.52 12.30 -11.43
N GLY A 257 -8.62 12.36 -12.19
CA GLY A 257 -8.89 11.48 -13.33
C GLY A 257 -7.99 11.70 -14.54
N GLY A 258 -7.31 12.86 -14.63
CA GLY A 258 -6.33 13.15 -15.67
C GLY A 258 -5.08 12.26 -15.64
N ARG A 259 -4.81 11.59 -14.52
CA ARG A 259 -3.73 10.58 -14.42
C ARG A 259 -4.10 9.22 -15.00
N TRP A 260 -5.38 9.00 -15.35
CA TRP A 260 -5.84 7.70 -15.83
C TRP A 260 -5.50 7.50 -17.31
N LYS A 261 -5.46 6.23 -17.75
CA LYS A 261 -5.20 5.89 -19.16
C LYS A 261 -6.19 6.53 -20.14
N MET A 262 -7.46 6.66 -19.73
CA MET A 262 -8.50 7.30 -20.53
C MET A 262 -8.68 8.81 -20.24
N MET A 263 -7.87 9.38 -19.34
CA MET A 263 -7.80 10.80 -18.99
C MET A 263 -9.17 11.48 -18.80
N ASP A 264 -9.74 11.34 -17.59
CA ASP A 264 -10.95 12.08 -17.22
C ASP A 264 -10.58 13.40 -16.52
N LEU A 265 -10.29 14.42 -17.33
CA LEU A 265 -9.64 15.66 -16.88
C LEU A 265 -10.51 16.50 -15.93
N GLY A 266 -11.83 16.42 -16.05
CA GLY A 266 -12.76 17.13 -15.17
C GLY A 266 -13.02 16.41 -13.85
N HIS A 267 -12.57 15.17 -13.72
CA HIS A 267 -12.95 14.30 -12.63
C HIS A 267 -11.97 14.34 -11.45
N THR A 268 -12.51 14.48 -10.24
CA THR A 268 -11.75 14.24 -9.00
C THR A 268 -12.54 13.39 -8.03
N GLU A 269 -11.83 12.56 -7.26
CA GLU A 269 -12.43 11.66 -6.26
C GLU A 269 -11.62 11.61 -4.96
N LEU A 270 -12.31 11.50 -3.83
CA LEU A 270 -11.72 11.19 -2.53
C LEU A 270 -11.90 9.71 -2.23
N ARG A 271 -10.78 8.99 -2.14
CA ARG A 271 -10.78 7.54 -1.91
C ARG A 271 -10.79 7.22 -0.42
N LEU A 272 -11.96 6.89 0.10
CA LEU A 272 -12.10 6.43 1.49
C LEU A 272 -12.12 4.90 1.57
N ARG A 273 -11.24 4.35 2.41
CA ARG A 273 -11.16 2.90 2.60
C ARG A 273 -12.45 2.34 3.20
N GLY A 274 -12.87 1.17 2.71
CA GLY A 274 -14.06 0.48 3.21
C GLY A 274 -15.40 1.03 2.71
N VAL A 275 -15.42 2.18 2.02
CA VAL A 275 -16.66 2.78 1.49
C VAL A 275 -17.10 2.09 0.19
N MET A 276 -16.22 2.03 -0.81
CA MET A 276 -16.49 1.32 -2.06
C MET A 276 -15.72 0.00 -2.08
N ARG A 277 -16.43 -1.12 -2.27
CA ARG A 277 -15.81 -2.44 -2.45
C ARG A 277 -15.33 -2.57 -3.89
N ARG A 278 -14.03 -2.79 -4.07
CA ARG A 278 -13.44 -3.14 -5.37
C ARG A 278 -13.63 -4.62 -5.66
#